data_AF-A0A1G9IQS6-F1
#
_entry.id   AF-A0A1G9IQS6-F1
#
_cell.length_a   1.000
_cell.length_b   1.000
_cell.length_c   1.000
_cell.angle_alpha   90.00
_cell.angle_beta   90.00
_cell.angle_gamma   90.00
#
_symmetry.space_group_name_H-M   'P 1'
#
loop_
_entity.id
_entity.type
_entity.pdbx_description
1 polymer ?
#
loop_
_entity_poly.entity_id
_entity_poly.type
_entity_poly.pdbx_seq_one_letter_code
_entity_poly.pdbx_strand_id
1 'polypeptide(L)'
;MTWRRLRVLIQHLPPESATWTALRNSMDPAELAEQAVKGEPEKGRWSQLEQLVAVVADRVARVEWALLCVNIEKKSKRPDAPEPIRRPGAAPVKKKPKLNENSANRLFELLQGGAA
;
A
#
# COMPACT_ATOMS: atom_id res chain seq x y z
N MET A 1 1.42 4.62 39.57
CA MET A 1 0.98 4.68 38.15
C MET A 1 0.27 3.38 37.83
N THR A 2 -0.89 3.38 37.15
CA THR A 2 -1.61 2.12 36.85
C THR A 2 -1.29 1.64 35.43
N TRP A 3 -1.33 0.32 35.19
CA TRP A 3 -1.12 -0.26 33.85
C TRP A 3 -2.06 0.32 32.80
N ARG A 4 -3.30 0.65 33.19
CA ARG A 4 -4.28 1.32 32.32
C ARG A 4 -3.79 2.72 31.91
N ARG A 5 -3.28 3.52 32.86
CA ARG A 5 -2.77 4.86 32.56
C ARG A 5 -1.48 4.82 31.74
N LEU A 6 -0.56 3.90 32.04
CA LEU A 6 0.67 3.72 31.25
C LEU A 6 0.35 3.34 29.79
N ARG A 7 -0.59 2.41 29.59
CA ARG A 7 -1.05 2.01 28.25
C ARG A 7 -1.58 3.21 27.47
N VAL A 8 -2.42 4.03 28.09
CA VAL A 8 -2.98 5.23 27.44
C VAL A 8 -1.86 6.21 27.06
N LEU A 9 -0.88 6.44 27.93
CA LEU A 9 0.26 7.31 27.61
C LEU A 9 1.04 6.78 26.40
N ILE A 10 1.41 5.50 26.39
CA ILE A 10 2.15 4.89 25.28
C ILE A 10 1.34 4.97 23.98
N GLN A 11 0.04 4.65 24.03
CA GLN A 11 -0.85 4.70 22.87
C GLN A 11 -0.95 6.10 22.26
N HIS A 12 -0.76 7.16 23.04
CA HIS A 12 -0.88 8.56 22.58
C HIS A 12 0.45 9.30 22.43
N LEU A 13 1.59 8.61 22.58
CA LEU A 13 2.87 9.18 22.21
C LEU A 13 2.93 9.46 20.69
N PRO A 14 3.65 10.51 20.27
CA PRO A 14 3.95 10.73 18.86
C PRO A 14 4.63 9.49 18.25
N PRO A 15 4.35 9.15 16.98
CA PRO A 15 4.97 8.02 16.29
C PRO A 15 6.50 8.13 16.23
N GLU A 16 7.03 9.36 16.21
CA GLU A 16 8.48 9.65 16.22
C GLU A 16 9.13 9.57 17.62
N SER A 17 8.36 9.24 18.67
CA SER A 17 8.91 9.20 20.04
C SER A 17 9.97 8.12 20.21
N ALA A 18 10.95 8.39 21.06
CA ALA A 18 12.02 7.44 21.40
C ALA A 18 11.48 6.09 21.89
N THR A 19 10.33 6.08 22.58
CA THR A 19 9.68 4.86 23.06
C THR A 19 9.16 4.00 21.92
N TRP A 20 8.47 4.59 20.93
CA TRP A 20 8.00 3.85 19.76
C TRP A 20 9.17 3.35 18.90
N THR A 21 10.24 4.13 18.79
CA THR A 21 11.47 3.72 18.12
C THR A 21 12.15 2.56 18.84
N ALA A 22 12.27 2.60 20.16
CA ALA A 22 12.83 1.50 20.95
C ALA A 22 12.00 0.21 20.81
N LEU A 23 10.66 0.33 20.84
CA LEU A 23 9.76 -0.81 20.62
C LEU A 23 9.94 -1.41 19.22
N ARG A 24 10.01 -0.59 18.16
CA ARG A 24 10.30 -1.05 16.80
C ARG A 24 11.65 -1.75 16.69
N ASN A 25 12.69 -1.19 17.30
CA ASN A 25 14.03 -1.78 17.27
C ASN A 25 14.14 -3.10 18.04
N SER A 26 13.23 -3.33 19.00
CA SER A 26 13.15 -4.58 19.76
C SER A 26 12.35 -5.69 19.07
N MET A 27 11.68 -5.39 17.94
CA MET A 27 10.93 -6.39 17.17
C MET A 27 11.88 -7.30 16.39
N ASP A 28 11.48 -8.56 16.24
CA ASP A 28 12.24 -9.51 15.44
C ASP A 28 12.19 -9.15 13.94
N PRO A 29 13.29 -9.29 13.18
CA PRO A 29 13.30 -8.95 11.76
C PRO A 29 12.26 -9.72 10.92
N ALA A 30 11.91 -10.96 11.31
CA ALA A 30 10.88 -11.71 10.60
C ALA A 30 9.48 -11.10 10.80
N GLU A 31 9.19 -10.62 12.00
CA GLU A 31 7.93 -9.92 12.30
C GLU A 31 7.83 -8.58 11.57
N LEU A 32 8.93 -7.84 11.46
CA LEU A 32 9.00 -6.60 10.69
C LEU A 32 8.75 -6.85 9.20
N ALA A 33 9.33 -7.91 8.64
CA ALA A 33 9.10 -8.28 7.24
C ALA A 33 7.64 -8.68 7.00
N GLU A 34 7.01 -9.41 7.92
CA GLU A 34 5.60 -9.75 7.84
C GLU A 34 4.70 -8.51 7.92
N GLN A 35 5.01 -7.57 8.82
CA GLN A 35 4.31 -6.29 8.92
C GLN A 35 4.45 -5.44 7.65
N ALA A 36 5.59 -5.49 6.96
CA ALA A 36 5.76 -4.76 5.70
C ALA A 36 4.81 -5.27 4.61
N VAL A 37 4.48 -6.56 4.62
CA VAL A 37 3.59 -7.19 3.62
C VAL A 37 2.12 -7.09 4.01
N LYS A 38 1.79 -7.37 5.27
CA LYS A 38 0.41 -7.44 5.78
C LYS A 38 -0.07 -6.15 6.45
N GLY A 39 0.83 -5.19 6.64
CA GLY A 39 0.54 -3.93 7.30
C GLY A 39 -0.59 -3.19 6.60
N GLU A 40 -1.47 -2.62 7.41
CA GLU A 40 -2.49 -1.66 6.98
C GLU A 40 -2.04 -0.26 7.42
N PRO A 41 -1.01 0.32 6.76
CA PRO A 41 -0.45 1.60 7.16
C PRO A 41 -1.50 2.72 7.20
N GLU A 42 -2.57 2.61 6.40
CA GLU A 42 -3.72 3.52 6.39
C GLU A 42 -4.51 3.56 7.71
N LYS A 43 -4.41 2.53 8.56
CA LYS A 43 -5.03 2.49 9.89
C LYS A 43 -4.09 3.00 11.00
N GLY A 44 -2.82 3.19 10.66
CA GLY A 44 -1.79 3.70 11.56
C GLY A 44 -1.91 5.20 11.81
N ARG A 45 -1.25 5.68 12.86
CA ARG A 45 -1.16 7.11 13.15
C ARG A 45 0.07 7.67 12.45
N TRP A 46 -0.17 8.41 11.37
CA TRP A 46 0.90 9.02 10.61
C TRP A 46 1.29 10.38 11.16
N SER A 47 2.59 10.65 11.27
CA SER A 47 3.15 11.97 11.48
C SER A 47 3.00 12.82 10.22
N GLN A 48 3.09 14.14 10.38
CA GLN A 48 3.10 15.05 9.22
C GLN A 48 4.28 14.76 8.29
N LEU A 49 5.42 14.36 8.85
CA LEU A 49 6.61 14.00 8.08
C LEU A 49 6.35 12.74 7.26
N GLU A 50 5.78 11.69 7.86
CA GLU A 50 5.42 10.46 7.15
C GLU A 50 4.49 10.74 5.98
N GLN A 51 3.49 11.63 6.17
CA GLN A 51 2.59 12.06 5.09
C GLN A 51 3.33 12.74 3.94
N LEU A 52 4.22 13.70 4.24
CA LEU A 52 4.99 14.41 3.22
C LEU A 52 5.97 13.48 2.50
N VAL A 53 6.64 12.59 3.23
CA VAL A 53 7.58 11.62 2.67
C VAL A 53 6.87 10.63 1.74
N ALA A 54 5.69 10.14 2.11
CA ALA A 54 4.92 9.28 1.20
C ALA A 54 4.50 10.02 -0.08
N VAL A 55 4.13 11.31 0.00
CA VAL A 55 3.85 12.11 -1.19
C VAL A 55 5.10 12.21 -2.07
N VAL A 56 6.29 12.43 -1.49
CA VAL A 56 7.54 12.47 -2.25
C VAL A 56 7.81 11.12 -2.93
N ALA A 57 7.68 10.02 -2.20
CA ALA A 57 7.89 8.68 -2.72
C ALA A 57 6.92 8.36 -3.88
N ASP A 58 5.64 8.70 -3.75
CA ASP A 58 4.63 8.53 -4.82
C ASP A 58 5.03 9.31 -6.09
N ARG A 59 5.57 10.53 -5.93
CA ARG A 59 6.00 11.36 -7.05
C ARG A 59 7.24 10.80 -7.73
N VAL A 60 8.21 10.33 -6.96
CA VAL A 60 9.43 9.67 -7.49
C VAL A 60 9.06 8.42 -8.27
N ALA A 61 8.22 7.55 -7.72
CA ALA A 61 7.74 6.34 -8.41
C ALA A 61 7.05 6.68 -9.74
N ARG A 62 6.26 7.76 -9.78
CA ARG A 62 5.61 8.22 -11.01
C ARG A 62 6.62 8.74 -12.05
N VAL A 63 7.68 9.41 -11.62
CA VAL A 63 8.76 9.86 -12.52
C VAL A 63 9.51 8.67 -13.10
N GLU A 64 9.86 7.69 -12.26
CA GLU A 64 10.49 6.44 -12.70
C GLU A 64 9.63 5.70 -13.72
N TRP A 65 8.33 5.54 -13.42
CA TRP A 65 7.39 4.94 -14.35
C TRP A 65 7.31 5.71 -15.68
N ALA A 66 7.28 7.04 -15.65
CA ALA A 66 7.27 7.84 -16.86
C ALA A 66 8.53 7.61 -17.69
N LEU A 67 9.70 7.57 -17.07
CA LEU A 67 10.97 7.28 -17.73
C LEU A 67 10.98 5.88 -18.34
N LEU A 68 10.55 4.85 -17.61
CA LEU A 68 10.44 3.48 -18.14
C LEU A 68 9.52 3.44 -19.36
N CYS A 69 8.40 4.15 -19.31
CA CYS A 69 7.43 4.17 -20.38
C CYS A 69 7.90 4.92 -21.64
N VAL A 70 8.84 5.86 -21.53
CA VAL A 70 9.45 6.52 -22.70
C VAL A 70 10.54 5.64 -23.31
N ASN A 71 11.21 4.83 -22.50
CA ASN A 71 12.35 4.00 -22.92
C ASN A 71 11.98 2.56 -23.34
N ILE A 72 10.69 2.20 -23.30
CA ILE A 72 10.22 0.88 -23.72
C ILE A 72 10.10 0.79 -25.25
N GLU A 73 10.46 -0.36 -25.83
CA GLU A 73 10.29 -0.59 -27.27
C GLU A 73 8.83 -0.46 -27.71
N LYS A 74 8.61 0.02 -28.95
CA LYS A 74 7.29 0.35 -29.49
C LYS A 74 6.25 -0.78 -29.46
N LYS A 75 6.68 -2.05 -29.45
CA LYS A 75 5.80 -3.23 -29.45
C LYS A 75 5.70 -3.91 -28.08
N SER A 76 6.38 -3.38 -27.08
CA SER A 76 6.47 -3.98 -25.76
C SER A 76 5.36 -3.47 -24.84
N LYS A 77 4.88 -4.33 -23.93
CA LYS A 77 3.79 -3.98 -23.03
C LYS A 77 4.24 -2.94 -22.02
N ARG A 78 3.58 -1.77 -22.03
CA ARG A 78 3.82 -0.70 -21.05
C ARG A 78 3.52 -1.20 -19.62
N PRO A 79 4.40 -0.92 -18.64
CA PRO A 79 4.14 -1.29 -17.25
C PRO A 79 2.92 -0.54 -16.69
N ASP A 80 2.24 -1.15 -15.74
CA ASP A 80 1.14 -0.52 -15.02
C ASP A 80 1.66 0.70 -14.23
N ALA A 81 0.80 1.72 -14.08
CA ALA A 81 1.15 2.90 -13.29
C ALA A 81 1.36 2.51 -11.82
N PRO A 82 2.36 3.09 -11.13
CA PRO A 82 2.64 2.77 -9.74
C PRO A 82 1.45 3.17 -8.86
N GLU A 83 1.11 2.28 -7.94
CA GLU A 83 0.07 2.55 -6.95
C GLU A 83 0.61 3.48 -5.85
N PRO A 84 -0.13 4.52 -5.44
CA PRO A 84 0.27 5.36 -4.32
C PRO A 84 0.40 4.57 -3.02
N ILE A 85 1.33 4.97 -2.16
CA ILE A 85 1.50 4.42 -0.82
C ILE A 85 0.19 4.60 -0.03
N ARG A 86 -0.28 3.49 0.54
CA ARG A 86 -1.46 3.47 1.41
C ARG A 86 -1.18 4.30 2.66
N ARG A 87 -2.03 5.29 2.91
CA ARG A 87 -1.87 6.22 4.03
C ARG A 87 -3.23 6.70 4.53
N PRO A 88 -3.34 7.16 5.79
CA PRO A 88 -4.56 7.73 6.32
C PRO A 88 -5.06 8.87 5.42
N GLY A 89 -6.32 8.79 5.01
CA GLY A 89 -6.95 9.79 4.14
C GLY A 89 -6.63 9.67 2.64
N ALA A 90 -5.74 8.77 2.22
CA ALA A 90 -5.58 8.47 0.79
C ALA A 90 -6.71 7.56 0.29
N ALA A 91 -7.03 7.72 -1.00
CA ALA A 91 -8.04 6.87 -1.64
C ALA A 91 -7.62 5.40 -1.56
N PRO A 92 -8.55 4.48 -1.23
CA PRO A 92 -8.24 3.06 -1.17
C PRO A 92 -7.84 2.53 -2.55
N VAL A 93 -6.96 1.52 -2.56
CA VAL A 93 -6.58 0.83 -3.79
C VAL A 93 -7.84 0.30 -4.48
N LYS A 94 -7.97 0.57 -5.78
CA LYS A 94 -9.04 -0.03 -6.60
C LYS A 94 -8.81 -1.54 -6.62
N LYS A 95 -9.63 -2.28 -5.86
CA LYS A 95 -9.59 -3.74 -5.88
C LYS A 95 -9.78 -4.21 -7.32
N LYS A 96 -8.85 -5.02 -7.83
CA LYS A 96 -9.03 -5.67 -9.13
C LYS A 96 -10.35 -6.46 -9.07
N PRO A 97 -11.26 -6.28 -10.03
CA PRO A 97 -12.52 -7.01 -10.03
C PRO A 97 -12.20 -8.51 -10.06
N LYS A 98 -12.71 -9.26 -9.08
CA LYS A 98 -12.67 -10.72 -9.11
C LYS A 98 -13.69 -11.19 -10.14
N LEU A 99 -13.32 -12.18 -10.96
CA LEU A 99 -14.27 -12.86 -11.85
C LEU A 99 -15.43 -13.39 -10.99
N ASN A 100 -16.64 -12.88 -11.23
CA ASN A 100 -17.87 -13.47 -10.72
C ASN A 100 -18.35 -14.55 -11.71
N GLU A 101 -19.19 -15.49 -11.25
CA GLU A 101 -19.66 -16.60 -12.09
C GLU A 101 -20.34 -16.11 -13.38
N ASN A 102 -21.14 -15.03 -13.30
CA ASN A 102 -21.79 -14.46 -14.48
C ASN A 102 -20.78 -13.93 -15.52
N SER A 103 -19.71 -13.28 -15.07
CA SER A 103 -18.63 -12.80 -15.93
C SER A 103 -17.80 -13.94 -16.49
N ALA A 104 -17.62 -15.02 -15.73
CA ALA A 104 -16.94 -16.22 -16.19
C ALA A 104 -17.74 -16.95 -17.28
N ASN A 105 -19.05 -17.12 -17.08
CA ASN A 105 -19.95 -17.73 -18.06
C ASN A 105 -20.02 -16.91 -19.35
N ARG A 106 -20.09 -15.58 -19.24
CA ARG A 106 -20.06 -14.70 -20.42
C ARG A 106 -18.74 -14.78 -21.18
N LEU A 107 -17.62 -14.88 -20.47
CA LEU A 107 -16.29 -15.06 -21.08
C LEU A 107 -16.20 -16.42 -21.77
N PHE A 108 -16.79 -17.45 -21.17
CA PHE A 108 -16.87 -18.79 -21.72
C PHE A 108 -17.71 -18.84 -23.01
N GLU A 109 -18.89 -18.21 -23.02
CA GLU A 109 -19.72 -18.06 -24.22
C GLU A 109 -18.98 -17.32 -25.35
N LEU A 110 -18.26 -16.24 -25.02
CA LEU A 110 -17.45 -15.50 -25.99
C LEU A 110 -16.29 -16.34 -26.57
N LEU A 111 -15.64 -17.16 -25.74
CA LEU A 111 -14.56 -18.05 -26.17
C LEU A 111 -15.07 -19.24 -27.02
N GLN A 112 -16.30 -19.69 -26.78
CA GLN A 112 -16.95 -20.75 -27.55
C GLN A 112 -17.63 -20.26 -28.84
N GLY A 113 -17.54 -18.96 -29.14
CA GLY A 113 -18.11 -18.37 -30.35
C GLY A 113 -19.63 -18.14 -30.31
N GLY A 114 -20.22 -18.09 -29.11
CA GLY A 114 -21.67 -18.00 -28.89
C GLY A 114 -22.27 -16.58 -28.91
N ALA A 115 -21.49 -15.54 -29.20
CA ALA A 115 -22.02 -14.18 -29.36
C ALA A 115 -22.24 -13.88 -30.84
N ALA A 116 -23.47 -14.14 -31.32
CA ALA A 116 -24.04 -13.49 -32.49
C ALA A 116 -24.52 -12.07 -32.11
#